data_AF-A0A2Z6ILZ9-F1
#
_entry.id   AF-A0A2Z6ILZ9-F1
#
_cell.length_a   1.000
_cell.length_b   1.000
_cell.length_c   1.000
_cell.angle_alpha   90.00
_cell.angle_beta   90.00
_cell.angle_gamma   90.00
#
_symmetry.space_group_name_H-M   'P 1'
#
loop_
_entity.id
_entity.type
_entity.pdbx_description
1 polymer ?
#
loop_
_entity_poly.entity_id
_entity_poly.type
_entity_poly.pdbx_seq_one_letter_code
_entity_poly.pdbx_strand_id
1 'polypeptide(L)'
;MTHVVTEACIRCKYTDCVTVCPVDCFHEGPNFLAIDPDECIDCTLCVSECPVDAIFRDVDLPDGMEKYPELNARLARRWPVIIQKKPALPDAEQWRHVRDKRQYLDTGEDGAELPLPEPPVPLKEYQRTPEFTDDDAPAGLLHDHRTKAGVWGRIVLLEGNLRYCLEDGSARAWILSPARPAWIPPDLPHRVEFLGPARFYVSFWR
;
A
#
# COMPACT_ATOMS: atom_id res chain seq x y z
N MET A 1 8.04 26.55 3.42
CA MET A 1 6.68 26.27 3.91
C MET A 1 5.95 25.62 2.78
N THR A 2 5.14 24.62 3.08
CA THR A 2 4.44 23.83 2.07
C THR A 2 2.99 23.56 2.49
N HIS A 3 2.18 23.17 1.51
CA HIS A 3 0.88 22.58 1.77
C HIS A 3 0.99 21.06 1.92
N VAL A 4 0.08 20.50 2.71
CA VAL A 4 0.11 19.10 3.14
C VAL A 4 -1.29 18.53 2.98
N VAL A 5 -1.40 17.41 2.26
CA VAL A 5 -2.64 16.63 2.21
C VAL A 5 -2.70 15.74 3.46
N THR A 6 -3.87 15.67 4.10
CA THR A 6 -4.09 14.99 5.38
C THR A 6 -5.14 13.89 5.28
N GLU A 7 -5.47 13.25 6.40
CA GLU A 7 -6.24 12.01 6.44
C GLU A 7 -7.58 12.05 5.70
N ALA A 8 -8.24 13.21 5.64
CA ALA A 8 -9.55 13.36 5.02
C ALA A 8 -9.54 13.05 3.51
N CYS A 9 -8.38 13.10 2.85
CA CYS A 9 -8.25 12.71 1.45
C CYS A 9 -8.32 11.18 1.23
N ILE A 10 -7.88 10.38 2.21
CA ILE A 10 -7.77 8.93 2.09
C ILE A 10 -9.15 8.33 1.79
N ARG A 11 -9.21 7.46 0.78
CA ARG A 11 -10.45 6.83 0.26
C ARG A 11 -11.49 7.80 -0.33
N CYS A 12 -11.18 9.10 -0.39
CA CYS A 12 -11.97 10.10 -1.10
C CYS A 12 -11.34 10.43 -2.45
N LYS A 13 -10.11 10.99 -2.42
CA LYS A 13 -9.29 11.31 -3.60
C LYS A 13 -10.11 11.99 -4.71
N TYR A 14 -10.72 13.14 -4.40
CA TYR A 14 -11.57 13.89 -5.35
C TYR A 14 -10.77 14.52 -6.51
N THR A 15 -9.50 14.82 -6.28
CA THR A 15 -8.54 15.40 -7.26
C THR A 15 -8.85 16.82 -7.76
N ASP A 16 -9.86 17.52 -7.22
CA ASP A 16 -10.14 18.93 -7.56
C ASP A 16 -8.93 19.86 -7.33
N CYS A 17 -8.14 19.59 -6.29
CA CYS A 17 -6.95 20.38 -5.96
C CYS A 17 -5.90 20.45 -7.07
N VAL A 18 -5.86 19.47 -7.99
CA VAL A 18 -4.85 19.45 -9.06
C VAL A 18 -5.13 20.49 -10.14
N THR A 19 -6.39 20.92 -10.31
CA THR A 19 -6.75 21.86 -11.39
C THR A 19 -6.32 23.30 -11.13
N VAL A 20 -5.93 23.59 -9.90
CA VAL A 20 -5.53 24.94 -9.46
C VAL A 20 -4.06 25.03 -9.06
N CYS A 21 -3.31 23.92 -9.14
CA CYS A 21 -1.88 23.93 -8.81
C CYS A 21 -1.09 24.58 -9.97
N PRO A 22 -0.40 25.71 -9.76
CA PRO A 22 0.33 26.39 -10.83
C PRO A 22 1.68 25.75 -11.18
N VAL A 23 2.12 24.78 -10.37
CA VAL A 23 3.45 24.14 -10.44
C VAL A 23 3.36 22.62 -10.50
N ASP A 24 2.16 22.06 -10.67
CA ASP A 24 1.91 20.63 -10.82
C ASP A 24 2.50 19.73 -9.70
N CYS A 25 2.67 20.24 -8.48
CA CYS A 25 3.35 19.56 -7.37
C CYS A 25 2.52 18.46 -6.66
N PHE A 26 1.52 17.88 -7.32
CA PHE A 26 0.69 16.80 -6.76
C PHE A 26 1.12 15.44 -7.32
N HIS A 27 1.20 14.46 -6.43
CA HIS A 27 1.56 13.07 -6.75
C HIS A 27 0.46 12.10 -6.36
N GLU A 28 0.24 11.11 -7.21
CA GLU A 28 -0.94 10.25 -7.15
C GLU A 28 -0.63 8.84 -6.63
N GLY A 29 -1.25 8.50 -5.51
CA GLY A 29 -1.31 7.14 -4.99
C GLY A 29 -2.62 6.41 -5.32
N PRO A 30 -2.74 5.13 -4.93
CA PRO A 30 -3.96 4.35 -5.13
C PRO A 30 -5.21 5.04 -4.55
N ASN A 31 -5.15 5.52 -3.30
CA ASN A 31 -6.32 6.09 -2.62
C ASN A 31 -6.06 7.42 -1.89
N PHE A 32 -4.98 8.12 -2.23
CA PHE A 32 -4.53 9.36 -1.60
C PHE A 32 -3.72 10.21 -2.60
N LEU A 33 -3.65 11.52 -2.38
CA LEU A 33 -2.73 12.43 -3.09
C LEU A 33 -1.70 12.99 -2.10
N ALA A 34 -0.47 13.18 -2.56
CA ALA A 34 0.58 13.84 -1.79
C ALA A 34 1.02 15.13 -2.50
N ILE A 35 1.41 16.15 -1.73
CA ILE A 35 2.06 17.36 -2.26
C ILE A 35 3.57 17.22 -2.11
N ASP A 36 4.33 17.53 -3.17
CA ASP A 36 5.79 17.64 -3.08
C ASP A 36 6.17 18.95 -2.38
N PRO A 37 6.86 18.90 -1.22
CA PRO A 37 7.22 20.08 -0.47
C PRO A 37 8.32 20.94 -1.12
N ASP A 38 9.13 20.36 -2.00
CA ASP A 38 10.23 21.04 -2.67
C ASP A 38 9.73 21.81 -3.91
N GLU A 39 8.62 21.37 -4.51
CA GLU A 39 7.97 22.06 -5.64
C GLU A 39 6.83 23.00 -5.23
N CYS A 40 6.18 22.76 -4.09
CA CYS A 40 5.09 23.61 -3.61
C CYS A 40 5.56 25.04 -3.34
N ILE A 41 4.89 26.02 -3.95
CA ILE A 41 5.19 27.46 -3.80
C ILE A 41 4.28 28.19 -2.79
N ASP A 42 3.59 27.46 -1.92
CA ASP A 42 2.74 28.03 -0.84
C ASP A 42 1.63 28.99 -1.33
N CYS A 43 1.08 28.78 -2.52
CA CYS A 43 0.09 29.69 -3.13
C CYS A 43 -1.34 29.60 -2.54
N THR A 44 -1.63 28.59 -1.71
CA THR A 44 -2.93 28.38 -1.02
C THR A 44 -4.15 28.06 -1.91
N LEU A 45 -4.01 28.09 -3.24
CA LEU A 45 -5.14 27.87 -4.16
C LEU A 45 -5.85 26.51 -3.97
N CYS A 46 -5.09 25.46 -3.64
CA CYS A 46 -5.64 24.11 -3.49
C CYS A 46 -6.47 23.90 -2.21
N VAL A 47 -6.33 24.77 -1.20
CA VAL A 47 -6.98 24.60 0.11
C VAL A 47 -8.51 24.66 -0.01
N SER A 48 -9.03 25.69 -0.67
CA SER A 48 -10.47 25.89 -0.83
C SER A 48 -11.11 24.96 -1.86
N GLU A 49 -10.31 24.33 -2.73
CA GLU A 49 -10.82 23.43 -3.77
C GLU A 49 -11.06 22.01 -3.26
N CYS A 50 -10.49 21.63 -2.12
CA CYS A 50 -10.65 20.28 -1.58
C CYS A 50 -12.05 20.08 -0.99
N PRO A 51 -12.92 19.20 -1.54
CA PRO A 51 -14.30 19.05 -1.05
C PRO A 51 -14.45 18.46 0.37
N VAL A 52 -13.33 18.01 0.95
CA VAL A 52 -13.25 17.36 2.26
C VAL A 52 -12.23 18.05 3.18
N ASP A 53 -11.84 19.29 2.85
CA ASP A 53 -10.96 20.12 3.68
C ASP A 53 -9.68 19.38 4.13
N ALA A 54 -9.07 18.60 3.22
CA ALA A 54 -7.94 17.75 3.55
C ALA A 54 -6.58 18.44 3.43
N ILE A 55 -6.52 19.69 2.96
CA ILE A 55 -5.26 20.36 2.63
C ILE A 55 -5.03 21.52 3.57
N PHE A 56 -3.89 21.53 4.24
CA PHE A 56 -3.49 22.54 5.22
C PHE A 56 -2.08 23.03 4.92
N ARG A 57 -1.71 24.20 5.44
CA ARG A 57 -0.30 24.57 5.53
C ARG A 57 0.38 23.70 6.59
N ASP A 58 1.64 23.37 6.40
CA ASP A 58 2.47 22.60 7.34
C ASP A 58 2.47 23.16 8.78
N VAL A 59 2.30 24.48 8.93
CA VAL A 59 2.24 25.18 10.22
C VAL A 59 0.84 25.31 10.82
N ASP A 60 -0.22 25.03 10.06
CA ASP A 60 -1.62 25.15 10.49
C ASP A 60 -2.32 23.78 10.59
N LEU A 61 -1.53 22.72 10.76
CA LEU A 61 -2.06 21.37 10.85
C LEU A 61 -2.95 21.21 12.10
N PRO A 62 -4.11 20.56 11.97
CA PRO A 62 -4.88 20.10 13.13
C PRO A 62 -4.04 19.15 14.01
N ASP A 63 -4.36 19.12 15.31
CA ASP A 63 -3.74 18.20 16.27
C ASP A 63 -3.83 16.74 15.79
N GLY A 64 -2.74 15.99 15.95
CA GLY A 64 -2.65 14.59 15.53
C GLY A 64 -2.25 14.38 14.07
N MET A 65 -2.05 15.46 13.29
CA MET A 65 -1.64 15.39 11.89
C MET A 65 -0.16 15.71 11.65
N GLU A 66 0.66 15.80 12.71
CA GLU A 66 2.06 16.25 12.67
C GLU A 66 2.96 15.36 11.80
N LYS A 67 2.53 14.13 11.51
CA LYS A 67 3.26 13.16 10.67
C LYS A 67 2.96 13.28 9.17
N TYR A 68 1.95 14.05 8.78
CA TYR A 68 1.56 14.19 7.38
C TYR A 68 2.57 14.95 6.49
N PRO A 69 3.32 15.95 6.97
CA PRO A 69 4.38 16.59 6.16
C PRO A 69 5.41 15.57 5.65
N GLU A 70 5.95 14.75 6.56
CA GLU A 70 6.92 13.71 6.22
C GLU A 70 6.32 12.65 5.29
N LEU A 71 5.06 12.28 5.53
CA LEU A 71 4.35 11.34 4.68
C LEU A 71 4.19 11.86 3.24
N ASN A 72 3.79 13.12 3.06
CA ASN A 72 3.65 13.75 1.75
C ASN A 72 4.99 13.78 1.02
N ALA A 73 6.04 14.28 1.68
CA ALA A 73 7.40 14.34 1.12
C ALA A 73 7.92 12.96 0.68
N ARG A 74 7.65 11.92 1.48
CA ARG A 74 8.05 10.54 1.15
C ARG A 74 7.29 9.97 -0.04
N LEU A 75 5.97 10.16 -0.09
CA LEU A 75 5.12 9.61 -1.15
C LEU A 75 5.29 10.36 -2.47
N ALA A 76 5.46 11.69 -2.44
CA ALA A 76 5.70 12.51 -3.62
C ALA A 76 6.93 12.05 -4.41
N ARG A 77 8.04 11.73 -3.72
CA ARG A 77 9.25 11.20 -4.36
C ARG A 77 9.07 9.87 -5.10
N ARG A 78 7.98 9.14 -4.85
CA ARG A 78 7.76 7.78 -5.37
C ARG A 78 6.59 7.70 -6.35
N TRP A 79 5.54 8.47 -6.09
CA TRP A 79 4.33 8.45 -6.89
C TRP A 79 4.45 9.32 -8.15
N PRO A 80 3.76 8.95 -9.24
CA PRO A 80 3.73 9.76 -10.44
C PRO A 80 3.01 11.09 -10.19
N VAL A 81 3.46 12.13 -10.89
CA VAL A 81 2.80 13.44 -10.90
C VAL A 81 1.42 13.32 -11.54
N ILE A 82 0.42 14.01 -10.97
CA ILE A 82 -0.93 14.15 -11.52
C ILE A 82 -1.21 15.61 -11.88
N ILE A 83 -1.39 15.86 -13.17
CA ILE A 83 -1.62 17.20 -13.73
C ILE A 83 -3.06 17.43 -14.22
N GLN A 84 -3.90 16.40 -14.12
CA GLN A 84 -5.28 16.44 -14.62
C GLN A 84 -6.24 15.83 -13.60
N LYS A 85 -7.39 16.47 -13.46
CA LYS A 85 -8.49 15.96 -12.63
C LYS A 85 -8.97 14.60 -13.14
N LYS A 86 -9.22 13.69 -12.22
CA LYS A 86 -9.86 12.40 -12.44
C LYS A 86 -11.17 12.32 -11.65
N PRO A 87 -12.07 11.40 -11.98
CA PRO A 87 -13.20 11.11 -11.12
C PRO A 87 -12.72 10.72 -9.71
N ALA A 88 -13.46 11.12 -8.69
CA ALA A 88 -13.25 10.65 -7.32
C ALA A 88 -13.40 9.13 -7.23
N LEU A 89 -12.92 8.53 -6.13
CA LEU A 89 -13.10 7.09 -5.92
C LEU A 89 -14.60 6.72 -5.85
N PRO A 90 -15.00 5.51 -6.29
CA PRO A 90 -16.41 5.12 -6.37
C PRO A 90 -17.19 5.26 -5.06
N ASP A 91 -16.52 5.09 -3.92
CA ASP A 91 -17.10 5.17 -2.58
C ASP A 91 -16.74 6.46 -1.83
N ALA A 92 -16.16 7.47 -2.49
CA ALA A 92 -15.69 8.71 -1.86
C ALA A 92 -16.75 9.41 -0.97
N GLU A 93 -18.01 9.41 -1.42
CA GLU A 93 -19.12 10.03 -0.67
C GLU A 93 -19.41 9.31 0.65
N GLN A 94 -19.15 8.00 0.74
CA GLN A 94 -19.29 7.25 1.98
C GLN A 94 -18.13 7.57 2.94
N TRP A 95 -16.94 7.79 2.39
CA TRP A 95 -15.72 8.05 3.16
C TRP A 95 -15.51 9.51 3.56
N ARG A 96 -16.28 10.46 3.01
CA ARG A 96 -16.10 11.90 3.26
C ARG A 96 -16.29 12.29 4.72
N HIS A 97 -17.10 11.54 5.47
CA HIS A 97 -17.42 11.83 6.87
C HIS A 97 -16.68 10.92 7.87
N VAL A 98 -15.93 9.94 7.35
CA VAL A 98 -15.17 8.99 8.18
C VAL A 98 -13.87 9.67 8.67
N ARG A 99 -13.59 9.53 9.96
CA ARG A 99 -12.38 10.01 10.65
C ARG A 99 -11.38 8.86 10.81
N ASP A 100 -10.16 9.18 11.25
CA ASP A 100 -9.10 8.21 11.53
C ASP A 100 -8.76 7.33 10.33
N LYS A 101 -8.71 7.95 9.14
CA LYS A 101 -8.57 7.23 7.87
C LYS A 101 -7.15 6.80 7.56
N ARG A 102 -6.17 7.20 8.37
CA ARG A 102 -4.74 6.87 8.18
C ARG A 102 -4.49 5.37 8.04
N GLN A 103 -5.27 4.55 8.74
CA GLN A 103 -5.19 3.08 8.71
C GLN A 103 -5.62 2.46 7.37
N TYR A 104 -6.37 3.19 6.55
CA TYR A 104 -6.84 2.73 5.24
C TYR A 104 -5.99 3.28 4.09
N LEU A 105 -4.89 3.98 4.37
CA LEU A 105 -3.98 4.48 3.33
C LEU A 105 -3.34 3.29 2.60
N ASP A 106 -3.59 3.19 1.31
CA ASP A 106 -2.89 2.29 0.41
C ASP A 106 -1.76 3.09 -0.23
N THR A 107 -0.52 2.76 0.11
CA THR A 107 0.63 3.48 -0.44
C THR A 107 1.02 2.97 -1.84
N GLY A 108 0.41 1.89 -2.31
CA GLY A 108 0.91 1.09 -3.43
C GLY A 108 2.18 0.31 -3.09
N GLU A 109 2.62 0.35 -1.83
CA GLU A 109 3.88 -0.23 -1.35
C GLU A 109 3.66 -1.37 -0.38
N ASP A 110 2.41 -1.87 -0.26
CA ASP A 110 1.92 -2.80 0.76
C ASP A 110 2.78 -4.06 0.81
N GLY A 111 3.93 -3.95 1.47
CA GLY A 111 4.92 -4.99 1.52
C GLY A 111 6.37 -4.67 1.63
N ALA A 112 6.80 -3.47 1.27
CA ALA A 112 8.21 -3.13 1.37
C ALA A 112 8.63 -2.82 2.83
N GLU A 113 7.72 -2.29 3.65
CA GLU A 113 8.06 -1.75 4.98
C GLU A 113 7.39 -2.48 6.15
N LEU A 114 6.33 -3.27 5.93
CA LEU A 114 5.76 -4.10 6.99
C LEU A 114 6.72 -5.25 7.33
N PRO A 115 7.01 -5.50 8.63
CA PRO A 115 7.81 -6.65 9.02
C PRO A 115 7.10 -7.93 8.54
N LEU A 116 7.85 -8.77 7.84
CA LEU A 116 7.36 -10.08 7.46
C LEU A 116 7.16 -10.93 8.72
N PRO A 117 6.19 -11.86 8.73
CA PRO A 117 6.11 -12.85 9.80
C PRO A 117 7.44 -13.62 9.91
N GLU A 118 7.82 -13.99 11.12
CA GLU A 118 9.02 -14.80 11.37
C GLU A 118 8.68 -15.97 12.31
N PRO A 119 9.24 -17.18 12.08
CA PRO A 119 9.03 -18.32 12.95
C PRO A 119 9.75 -18.15 14.29
N PRO A 120 9.12 -18.49 15.43
CA PRO A 120 9.69 -18.28 16.77
C PRO A 120 10.74 -19.30 17.20
N VAL A 121 11.02 -20.32 16.38
CA VAL A 121 11.88 -21.47 16.72
C VAL A 121 12.70 -21.91 15.51
N PRO A 122 13.82 -22.63 15.69
CA PRO A 122 14.47 -23.32 14.59
C PRO A 122 13.53 -24.39 14.03
N LEU A 123 13.20 -24.27 12.75
CA LEU A 123 12.37 -25.23 12.01
C LEU A 123 13.22 -26.04 11.03
N LYS A 124 12.74 -27.21 10.64
CA LYS A 124 13.34 -28.02 9.56
C LYS A 124 12.42 -28.07 8.36
N GLU A 125 12.97 -27.79 7.18
CA GLU A 125 12.28 -28.03 5.92
C GLU A 125 12.02 -29.53 5.78
N TYR A 126 10.78 -29.90 5.48
CA TYR A 126 10.41 -31.31 5.26
C TYR A 126 9.81 -31.55 3.87
N GLN A 127 9.37 -30.50 3.18
CA GLN A 127 8.73 -30.60 1.88
C GLN A 127 8.83 -29.27 1.13
N ARG A 128 8.89 -29.34 -0.21
CA ARG A 128 8.69 -28.19 -1.08
C ARG A 128 7.82 -28.55 -2.28
N THR A 129 7.14 -27.55 -2.83
CA THR A 129 6.42 -27.69 -4.10
C THR A 129 7.39 -27.71 -5.29
N PRO A 130 6.93 -28.13 -6.48
CA PRO A 130 7.52 -27.69 -7.73
C PRO A 130 7.58 -26.16 -7.83
N GLU A 131 8.31 -25.68 -8.82
CA GLU A 131 8.26 -24.28 -9.21
C GLU A 131 6.93 -24.00 -9.93
N PHE A 132 6.41 -22.80 -9.73
CA PHE A 132 5.20 -22.30 -10.35
C PHE A 132 5.51 -21.01 -11.11
N THR A 133 4.80 -20.79 -12.21
CA THR A 133 4.72 -19.55 -12.97
C THR A 133 3.29 -19.03 -13.01
N ASP A 134 3.08 -17.88 -13.64
CA ASP A 134 1.76 -17.31 -13.89
C ASP A 134 0.85 -18.21 -14.76
N ASP A 135 1.43 -19.15 -15.50
CA ASP A 135 0.70 -20.07 -16.37
C ASP A 135 0.24 -21.37 -15.67
N ASP A 136 0.98 -21.84 -14.66
CA ASP A 136 0.79 -23.18 -14.08
C ASP A 136 0.52 -23.19 -12.56
N ALA A 137 0.51 -22.03 -11.92
CA ALA A 137 0.21 -21.92 -10.50
C ALA A 137 -1.17 -22.51 -10.15
N PRO A 138 -1.25 -23.43 -9.18
CA PRO A 138 -2.53 -23.98 -8.75
C PRO A 138 -3.47 -22.87 -8.27
N ALA A 139 -4.73 -22.89 -8.74
CA ALA A 139 -5.74 -21.90 -8.38
C ALA A 139 -5.92 -21.75 -6.85
N GLY A 140 -5.67 -22.81 -6.08
CA GLY A 140 -5.71 -22.76 -4.62
C GLY A 140 -4.72 -21.76 -4.00
N LEU A 141 -3.59 -21.45 -4.65
CA LEU A 141 -2.64 -20.44 -4.17
C LEU A 141 -3.13 -19.01 -4.42
N LEU A 142 -3.98 -18.83 -5.42
CA LEU A 142 -4.55 -17.55 -5.85
C LEU A 142 -5.81 -17.17 -5.07
N HIS A 143 -6.29 -18.09 -4.24
CA HIS A 143 -7.46 -17.91 -3.39
C HIS A 143 -7.09 -18.16 -1.93
N ASP A 144 -8.02 -17.83 -1.05
CA ASP A 144 -7.83 -17.94 0.39
C ASP A 144 -7.61 -19.40 0.79
N HIS A 145 -6.41 -19.67 1.31
CA HIS A 145 -6.02 -20.96 1.84
C HIS A 145 -5.16 -20.78 3.10
N ARG A 146 -4.84 -21.88 3.77
CA ARG A 146 -4.00 -21.88 4.97
C ARG A 146 -3.07 -23.08 4.99
N THR A 147 -1.93 -22.93 5.65
CA THR A 147 -1.12 -24.09 6.03
C THR A 147 -1.78 -24.83 7.19
N LYS A 148 -1.37 -26.08 7.41
CA LYS A 148 -1.86 -26.87 8.54
C LYS A 148 -1.33 -26.31 9.86
N ALA A 149 -2.01 -26.65 10.96
CA ALA A 149 -1.55 -26.33 12.30
C ALA A 149 -0.10 -26.78 12.54
N GLY A 150 0.69 -25.85 13.07
CA GLY A 150 2.13 -26.03 13.31
C GLY A 150 3.02 -26.07 12.05
N VAL A 151 2.47 -25.88 10.84
CA VAL A 151 3.25 -25.87 9.60
C VAL A 151 3.46 -24.44 9.12
N TRP A 152 4.72 -24.04 9.07
CA TRP A 152 5.13 -22.79 8.43
C TRP A 152 5.36 -23.01 6.94
N GLY A 153 4.85 -22.11 6.12
CA GLY A 153 5.21 -22.02 4.71
C GLY A 153 6.31 -20.98 4.50
N ARG A 154 7.09 -21.10 3.44
CA ARG A 154 8.00 -20.05 2.98
C ARG A 154 7.86 -19.88 1.48
N ILE A 155 7.43 -18.69 1.06
CA ILE A 155 7.34 -18.30 -0.35
C ILE A 155 8.71 -17.79 -0.78
N VAL A 156 9.29 -18.45 -1.78
CA VAL A 156 10.61 -18.07 -2.33
C VAL A 156 10.44 -17.78 -3.81
N LEU A 157 10.70 -16.54 -4.20
CA LEU A 157 10.72 -16.13 -5.60
C LEU A 157 12.10 -16.39 -6.17
N LEU A 158 12.11 -16.93 -7.38
CA LEU A 158 13.30 -17.09 -8.21
C LEU A 158 13.39 -15.90 -9.18
N GLU A 159 12.25 -15.46 -9.71
CA GLU A 159 12.13 -14.34 -10.65
C GLU A 159 10.80 -13.60 -10.45
N GLY A 160 10.76 -12.32 -10.84
CA GLY A 160 9.56 -11.49 -10.83
C GLY A 160 9.10 -11.04 -9.45
N ASN A 161 7.80 -10.70 -9.36
CA ASN A 161 7.18 -10.18 -8.15
C ASN A 161 5.80 -10.80 -7.91
N LEU A 162 5.51 -11.08 -6.64
CA LEU A 162 4.20 -11.50 -6.16
C LEU A 162 3.75 -10.56 -5.06
N ARG A 163 2.45 -10.32 -4.95
CA ARG A 163 1.84 -9.81 -3.73
C ARG A 163 1.39 -11.00 -2.88
N TYR A 164 1.79 -11.03 -1.62
CA TYR A 164 1.37 -12.01 -0.60
C TYR A 164 0.38 -11.34 0.35
N CYS A 165 -0.86 -11.79 0.41
CA CYS A 165 -1.92 -11.17 1.21
C CYS A 165 -2.25 -12.05 2.41
N LEU A 166 -2.24 -11.49 3.62
CA LEU A 166 -2.82 -12.12 4.81
C LEU A 166 -4.30 -11.74 4.93
N GLU A 167 -5.15 -12.75 4.97
CA GLU A 167 -6.60 -12.63 4.99
C GLU A 167 -7.15 -12.87 6.40
N ASP A 168 -6.50 -12.24 7.39
CA ASP A 168 -6.88 -12.26 8.81
C ASP A 168 -7.70 -11.03 9.24
N GLY A 169 -8.17 -10.24 8.27
CA GLY A 169 -8.87 -8.97 8.49
C GLY A 169 -7.94 -7.77 8.73
N SER A 170 -6.62 -7.95 8.78
CA SER A 170 -5.66 -6.85 8.96
C SER A 170 -5.32 -6.09 7.67
N ALA A 171 -5.80 -6.56 6.52
CA ALA A 171 -5.45 -6.05 5.19
C ALA A 171 -3.94 -5.97 4.93
N ARG A 172 -3.14 -6.80 5.63
CA ARG A 172 -1.68 -6.83 5.44
C ARG A 172 -1.33 -7.57 4.16
N ALA A 173 -0.59 -6.91 3.28
CA ALA A 173 0.00 -7.54 2.12
C ALA A 173 1.50 -7.27 2.04
N TRP A 174 2.20 -8.11 1.26
CA TRP A 174 3.60 -7.94 0.93
C TRP A 174 3.97 -8.15 -0.52
N ILE A 175 4.62 -7.16 -1.16
CA ILE A 175 5.38 -7.36 -2.39
C ILE A 175 6.65 -8.17 -2.09
N LEU A 176 6.70 -9.35 -2.69
CA LEU A 176 7.83 -10.27 -2.64
C LEU A 176 8.70 -10.12 -3.90
N SER A 177 9.97 -10.45 -3.75
CA SER A 177 10.97 -10.49 -4.81
C SER A 177 12.00 -11.58 -4.49
N PRO A 178 12.92 -11.93 -5.39
CA PRO A 178 13.99 -12.89 -5.08
C PRO A 178 14.86 -12.47 -3.88
N ALA A 179 14.98 -11.16 -3.62
CA ALA A 179 15.69 -10.61 -2.47
C ALA A 179 14.85 -10.61 -1.17
N ARG A 180 13.55 -10.89 -1.26
CA ARG A 180 12.60 -10.78 -0.15
C ARG A 180 11.62 -11.96 -0.12
N PRO A 181 12.06 -13.16 0.30
CA PRO A 181 11.16 -14.26 0.57
C PRO A 181 10.31 -14.00 1.82
N ALA A 182 9.12 -14.60 1.90
CA ALA A 182 8.20 -14.41 3.02
C ALA A 182 7.89 -15.73 3.74
N TRP A 183 7.74 -15.66 5.06
CA TRP A 183 7.16 -16.74 5.84
C TRP A 183 5.63 -16.62 5.90
N ILE A 184 4.98 -17.78 5.86
CA ILE A 184 3.55 -17.98 6.02
C ILE A 184 3.34 -18.61 7.41
N PRO A 185 2.64 -17.94 8.34
CA PRO A 185 2.32 -18.50 9.64
C PRO A 185 1.33 -19.68 9.55
N PRO A 186 1.38 -20.64 10.50
CA PRO A 186 0.40 -21.70 10.62
C PRO A 186 -1.03 -21.17 10.78
N ASP A 187 -1.99 -21.88 10.18
CA ASP A 187 -3.43 -21.66 10.31
C ASP A 187 -3.98 -20.30 9.83
N LEU A 188 -3.13 -19.35 9.44
CA LEU A 188 -3.57 -18.04 8.96
C LEU A 188 -4.01 -18.10 7.50
N PRO A 189 -5.22 -17.62 7.17
CA PRO A 189 -5.66 -17.46 5.79
C PRO A 189 -4.76 -16.50 5.00
N HIS A 190 -4.41 -16.88 3.78
CA HIS A 190 -3.59 -16.08 2.88
C HIS A 190 -3.82 -16.45 1.42
N ARG A 191 -3.33 -15.59 0.51
CA ARG A 191 -3.25 -15.85 -0.93
C ARG A 191 -2.04 -15.14 -1.55
N VAL A 192 -1.73 -15.46 -2.80
CA VAL A 192 -0.78 -14.68 -3.62
C VAL A 192 -1.45 -14.12 -4.88
N GLU A 193 -0.97 -12.98 -5.33
CA GLU A 193 -1.38 -12.33 -6.57
C GLU A 193 -0.14 -12.05 -7.43
N PHE A 194 -0.18 -12.37 -8.70
CA PHE A 194 0.89 -12.02 -9.63
C PHE A 194 0.86 -10.53 -9.94
N LEU A 195 2.02 -9.86 -9.85
CA LEU A 195 2.19 -8.46 -10.26
C LEU A 195 2.77 -8.33 -11.68
N GLY A 196 3.01 -9.47 -12.32
CA GLY A 196 3.65 -9.68 -13.61
C GLY A 196 4.18 -11.11 -13.70
N PRO A 197 4.90 -11.47 -14.78
CA PRO A 197 5.54 -12.79 -14.87
C PRO A 197 6.44 -13.04 -13.67
N ALA A 198 6.28 -14.20 -13.04
CA ALA A 198 7.06 -14.57 -11.86
C ALA A 198 7.30 -16.08 -11.83
N ARG A 199 8.37 -16.49 -11.15
CA ARG A 199 8.69 -17.90 -10.91
C ARG A 199 9.01 -18.09 -9.44
N PHE A 200 8.31 -19.01 -8.78
CA PHE A 200 8.43 -19.18 -7.32
C PHE A 200 8.16 -20.62 -6.89
N TYR A 201 8.49 -20.96 -5.65
CA TYR A 201 8.03 -22.19 -5.01
C TYR A 201 7.68 -21.92 -3.55
N VAL A 202 6.98 -22.87 -2.93
CA VAL A 202 6.67 -22.85 -1.50
C VAL A 202 7.37 -24.01 -0.80
N SER A 203 8.15 -23.74 0.24
CA SER A 203 8.68 -24.77 1.14
C SER A 203 7.93 -24.81 2.47
N PHE A 204 7.87 -25.97 3.09
CA PHE A 204 7.12 -26.24 4.32
C PHE A 204 8.03 -26.71 5.44
N TRP A 205 7.82 -26.15 6.62
CA TRP A 205 8.73 -26.20 7.75
C TRP A 205 7.96 -26.52 9.04
N ARG A 206 8.55 -27.35 9.91
CA ARG A 206 8.04 -27.68 11.25
C ARG A 206 9.16 -28.11 12.19
#